data_AF-A0A8T2Q5Y8-F1
#
_entry.id   AF-A0A8T2Q5Y8-F1
#
_cell.length_a   1.000
_cell.length_b   1.000
_cell.length_c   1.000
_cell.angle_alpha   90.00
_cell.angle_beta   90.00
_cell.angle_gamma   90.00
#
_symmetry.space_group_name_H-M   'P 1'
#
loop_
_entity.id
_entity.type
_entity.pdbx_description
1 polymer ?
#
loop_
_entity_poly.entity_id
_entity_poly.type
_entity_poly.pdbx_seq_one_letter_code
_entity_poly.pdbx_strand_id
1 'polypeptide(L)'
;MPVNDSNRESESASQGSSSKCKFREVWKEKFPWLRHILVEGNSIMKCEYCERYALRGPFGTGSGCVNIQHDSLVTHVASSSHKIAVAKWTCEMEKKAKSIPEHVTLIADANMERIITTMKIMYFIA
;
A
#
# COMPACT_ATOMS: atom_id res chain seq x y z
N MET A 1 -64.54 -30.95 12.42
CA MET A 1 -63.44 -31.55 11.61
C MET A 1 -63.73 -31.28 10.14
N PRO A 2 -62.71 -31.09 9.27
CA PRO A 2 -61.25 -31.00 9.48
C PRO A 2 -60.79 -29.52 9.51
N VAL A 3 -59.84 -29.04 10.34
CA VAL A 3 -58.39 -29.27 10.55
C VAL A 3 -57.50 -29.10 9.32
N ASN A 4 -56.71 -28.01 9.30
CA ASN A 4 -55.32 -27.91 8.83
C ASN A 4 -54.80 -26.50 9.22
N ASP A 5 -54.20 -26.30 10.39
CA ASP A 5 -52.78 -26.46 10.72
C ASP A 5 -51.81 -25.69 9.80
N SER A 6 -51.28 -24.59 10.33
CA SER A 6 -49.82 -24.40 10.49
C SER A 6 -49.55 -23.18 11.37
N ASN A 7 -49.39 -23.49 12.65
CA ASN A 7 -48.81 -22.67 13.70
C ASN A 7 -47.27 -22.65 13.54
N ARG A 8 -46.67 -21.57 14.06
CA ARG A 8 -45.34 -21.53 14.70
C ARG A 8 -44.08 -21.68 13.84
N GLU A 9 -43.28 -20.61 13.84
CA GLU A 9 -41.93 -20.50 14.46
C GLU A 9 -41.45 -19.06 14.12
N SER A 10 -41.45 -18.10 15.05
CA SER A 10 -40.39 -17.89 16.05
C SER A 10 -39.02 -18.24 15.49
N GLU A 11 -38.24 -17.22 15.07
CA GLU A 11 -36.84 -17.06 15.49
C GLU A 11 -36.24 -15.76 14.94
N SER A 12 -36.31 -14.75 15.80
CA SER A 12 -35.30 -13.71 15.89
C SER A 12 -33.94 -14.32 16.25
N ALA A 13 -32.91 -13.79 15.59
CA ALA A 13 -31.49 -13.80 15.98
C ALA A 13 -30.70 -15.11 15.82
N SER A 14 -29.76 -15.10 14.87
CA SER A 14 -28.35 -15.44 15.11
C SER A 14 -27.55 -15.08 13.86
N GLN A 15 -26.90 -13.91 13.86
CA GLN A 15 -25.44 -13.86 13.96
C GLN A 15 -24.75 -14.92 13.10
N GLY A 16 -24.78 -14.75 11.79
CA GLY A 16 -23.65 -15.17 10.97
C GLY A 16 -22.45 -14.37 11.47
N SER A 17 -21.64 -14.98 12.34
CA SER A 17 -20.34 -14.43 12.72
C SER A 17 -19.50 -14.39 11.45
N SER A 18 -19.62 -13.32 10.67
CA SER A 18 -18.60 -12.99 9.70
C SER A 18 -17.36 -12.82 10.55
N SER A 19 -16.46 -13.79 10.48
CA SER A 19 -15.12 -13.66 11.00
C SER A 19 -14.57 -12.41 10.32
N LYS A 20 -14.67 -11.25 10.98
CA LYS A 20 -14.23 -9.96 10.45
C LYS A 20 -12.82 -10.21 9.97
N CYS A 21 -12.63 -10.25 8.66
CA CYS A 21 -11.34 -10.58 8.09
C CYS A 21 -10.42 -9.44 8.50
N LYS A 22 -9.60 -9.68 9.52
CA LYS A 22 -8.76 -8.65 10.11
C LYS A 22 -7.67 -8.33 9.10
N PHE A 23 -7.37 -7.05 8.96
CA PHE A 23 -6.20 -6.61 8.22
C PHE A 23 -4.97 -7.34 8.78
N ARG A 24 -4.18 -7.95 7.89
CA ARG A 24 -2.97 -8.69 8.29
C ARG A 24 -1.77 -7.77 8.11
N GLU A 25 -1.01 -7.55 9.19
CA GLU A 25 0.16 -6.66 9.13
C GLU A 25 1.21 -7.10 8.13
N VAL A 26 1.35 -8.42 7.90
CA VAL A 26 2.20 -9.02 6.85
C VAL A 26 1.90 -8.46 5.46
N TRP A 27 0.69 -7.95 5.22
CA TRP A 27 0.36 -7.30 3.95
C TRP A 27 1.05 -5.95 3.77
N LYS A 28 1.39 -5.22 4.84
CA LYS A 28 2.15 -3.97 4.72
C LYS A 28 3.56 -4.22 4.20
N GLU A 29 4.18 -5.33 4.60
CA GLU A 29 5.50 -5.73 4.11
C GLU A 29 5.46 -6.08 2.61
N LYS A 30 4.41 -6.79 2.18
CA LYS A 30 4.25 -7.19 0.77
C LYS A 30 3.71 -6.07 -0.13
N PHE A 31 2.90 -5.18 0.42
CA PHE A 31 2.24 -4.10 -0.29
C PHE A 31 2.48 -2.77 0.44
N PRO A 32 3.66 -2.14 0.27
CA PRO A 32 4.04 -0.95 1.03
C PRO A 32 3.12 0.26 0.81
N TRP A 33 2.43 0.31 -0.33
CA TRP A 33 1.46 1.35 -0.70
C TRP A 33 0.06 1.12 -0.11
N LEU A 34 -0.17 0.00 0.57
CA LEU A 34 -1.47 -0.36 1.12
C LEU A 34 -1.69 0.31 2.48
N ARG A 35 -2.77 1.09 2.58
CA ARG A 35 -3.19 1.75 3.82
C ARG A 35 -4.47 1.12 4.34
N HIS A 36 -4.50 0.90 5.65
CA HIS A 36 -5.67 0.43 6.38
C HIS A 36 -6.22 1.59 7.20
N ILE A 37 -7.52 1.87 7.04
CA ILE A 37 -8.19 3.05 7.63
C ILE A 37 -9.49 2.57 8.27
N LEU A 38 -9.83 3.13 9.43
CA LEU A 38 -11.12 2.93 10.08
C LEU A 38 -11.99 4.17 9.81
N VAL A 39 -13.08 4.02 9.05
CA VAL A 39 -14.03 5.09 8.73
C VAL A 39 -15.38 4.71 9.33
N GLU A 40 -15.89 5.53 10.26
CA GLU A 40 -17.22 5.33 10.88
C GLU A 40 -17.42 3.93 11.47
N GLY A 41 -16.36 3.34 12.04
CA GLY A 41 -16.37 1.98 12.60
C GLY A 41 -16.19 0.86 11.58
N ASN A 42 -16.10 1.18 10.29
CA ASN A 42 -15.81 0.24 9.22
C ASN A 42 -14.34 0.27 8.81
N SER A 43 -13.76 -0.91 8.69
CA SER A 43 -12.37 -1.10 8.31
C SER A 43 -12.25 -1.17 6.79
N ILE A 44 -11.50 -0.26 6.18
CA ILE A 44 -11.31 -0.16 4.73
C ILE A 44 -9.83 -0.18 4.36
N MET A 45 -9.54 -0.61 3.13
CA MET A 45 -8.22 -0.54 2.53
C MET A 45 -8.17 0.48 1.40
N LYS A 46 -7.09 1.25 1.34
CA LYS A 46 -6.78 2.21 0.26
C LYS A 46 -5.39 1.98 -0.28
N CYS A 47 -5.18 2.31 -1.55
CA CYS A 47 -3.87 2.32 -2.18
C CYS A 47 -3.38 3.77 -2.25
N GLU A 48 -2.24 4.06 -1.64
CA GLU A 48 -1.65 5.40 -1.63
C GLU A 48 -1.40 5.91 -3.05
N TYR A 49 -0.86 5.07 -3.94
CA TYR A 49 -0.56 5.49 -5.31
C TYR A 49 -1.83 5.78 -6.11
N CYS A 50 -2.83 4.90 -6.02
CA CYS A 50 -4.10 5.11 -6.73
C CYS A 50 -4.87 6.31 -6.19
N GLU A 51 -4.82 6.57 -4.88
CA GLU A 51 -5.42 7.75 -4.27
C GLU A 51 -4.68 9.03 -4.68
N ARG A 52 -3.35 9.03 -4.65
CA ARG A 52 -2.51 10.18 -5.05
C ARG A 52 -2.72 10.61 -6.49
N TYR A 53 -2.95 9.66 -7.40
CA TYR A 53 -3.20 9.96 -8.82
C TYR A 53 -4.69 9.96 -9.19
N ALA A 54 -5.58 10.04 -8.21
CA ALA A 54 -7.03 10.11 -8.38
C ALA A 54 -7.59 9.06 -9.35
N LEU A 55 -7.06 7.83 -9.26
CA LEU A 55 -7.51 6.74 -10.12
C LEU A 55 -8.84 6.19 -9.64
N ARG A 56 -9.71 5.89 -10.61
CA ARG A 56 -11.05 5.35 -10.34
C ARG A 56 -10.95 3.96 -9.72
N GLY A 57 -11.76 3.72 -8.69
CA GLY A 57 -11.91 2.42 -8.05
C GLY A 57 -11.92 2.50 -6.53
N PRO A 58 -12.26 1.39 -5.85
CA PRO A 58 -12.41 1.36 -4.40
C PRO A 58 -11.11 1.70 -3.65
N PHE A 59 -9.95 1.40 -4.24
CA PHE A 59 -8.64 1.69 -3.64
C PHE A 59 -8.11 3.11 -3.93
N GLY A 60 -8.72 3.86 -4.84
CA GLY A 60 -8.32 5.22 -5.22
C GLY A 60 -9.33 6.25 -4.75
N THR A 61 -10.08 6.84 -5.69
CA THR A 61 -11.09 7.88 -5.40
C THR A 61 -12.39 7.37 -4.77
N GLY A 62 -12.56 6.05 -4.67
CA GLY A 62 -13.73 5.46 -4.04
C GLY A 62 -13.74 5.56 -2.50
N SER A 63 -14.79 4.99 -1.90
CA SER A 63 -15.00 4.94 -0.45
C SER A 63 -14.03 4.03 0.32
N GLY A 64 -13.09 3.38 -0.37
CA GLY A 64 -12.24 2.34 0.21
C GLY A 64 -12.72 0.94 -0.13
N CYS A 65 -11.78 -0.01 -0.21
CA CYS A 65 -12.11 -1.42 -0.33
C CYS A 65 -12.51 -1.98 1.05
N VAL A 66 -13.79 -2.30 1.22
CA VAL A 66 -14.31 -2.94 2.45
C VAL A 66 -13.97 -4.44 2.48
N ASN A 67 -13.63 -5.04 1.33
CA ASN A 67 -13.23 -6.44 1.26
C ASN A 67 -11.76 -6.61 1.66
N ILE A 68 -11.52 -6.87 2.94
CA ILE A 68 -10.19 -7.07 3.53
C ILE A 68 -9.72 -8.50 3.27
N GLN A 69 -9.54 -8.84 2.00
CA GLN A 69 -9.08 -10.15 1.56
C GLN A 69 -7.83 -10.00 0.69
N HIS A 70 -6.94 -11.01 0.78
CA HIS A 70 -5.72 -11.05 -0.02
C HIS A 70 -6.02 -11.05 -1.51
N ASP A 71 -7.04 -11.79 -1.96
CA ASP A 71 -7.40 -11.86 -3.38
C ASP A 71 -7.82 -10.50 -3.94
N SER A 72 -8.51 -9.69 -3.13
CA SER A 72 -8.85 -8.31 -3.51
C SER A 72 -7.60 -7.45 -3.75
N LEU A 73 -6.53 -7.68 -2.98
CA LEU A 73 -5.23 -7.02 -3.18
C LEU A 73 -4.53 -7.52 -4.44
N VAL A 74 -4.52 -8.83 -4.68
CA VAL A 74 -3.91 -9.42 -5.88
C VAL A 74 -4.60 -8.93 -7.15
N THR A 75 -5.94 -8.95 -7.17
CA THR A 75 -6.71 -8.40 -8.29
C THR A 75 -6.46 -6.91 -8.47
N HIS A 76 -6.36 -6.15 -7.37
CA HIS A 76 -6.01 -4.73 -7.44
C HIS A 76 -4.63 -4.50 -8.06
N VAL A 77 -3.61 -5.25 -7.65
CA VAL A 77 -2.24 -5.14 -8.21
C VAL A 77 -2.23 -5.44 -9.71
N ALA A 78 -3.03 -6.42 -10.15
CA ALA A 78 -3.13 -6.78 -11.56
C ALA A 78 -3.89 -5.73 -12.41
N SER A 79 -4.67 -4.86 -11.77
CA SER A 79 -5.52 -3.88 -12.46
C SER A 79 -4.72 -2.83 -13.23
N SER A 80 -5.27 -2.39 -14.36
CA SER A 80 -4.66 -1.35 -15.20
C SER A 80 -4.50 -0.03 -14.45
N SER A 81 -5.46 0.34 -13.60
CA SER A 81 -5.37 1.54 -12.78
C SER A 81 -4.16 1.47 -11.85
N HIS A 82 -3.98 0.37 -11.10
CA HIS A 82 -2.82 0.23 -10.22
C HIS A 82 -1.49 0.32 -10.99
N LYS A 83 -1.38 -0.36 -12.13
CA LYS A 83 -0.18 -0.30 -12.99
C LYS A 83 0.15 1.12 -13.45
N ILE A 84 -0.86 1.90 -13.85
CA ILE A 84 -0.68 3.31 -14.23
C ILE A 84 -0.22 4.14 -13.03
N ALA A 85 -0.79 3.91 -11.84
CA ALA A 85 -0.40 4.61 -10.62
C ALA A 85 1.07 4.34 -10.25
N VAL A 86 1.50 3.08 -10.31
CA VAL A 86 2.88 2.67 -10.05
C VAL A 86 3.84 3.30 -11.06
N ALA A 87 3.49 3.31 -12.35
CA ALA A 87 4.31 3.95 -13.38
C ALA A 87 4.47 5.44 -13.12
N LYS A 88 3.39 6.15 -12.77
CA LYS A 88 3.44 7.58 -12.42
C LYS A 88 4.29 7.84 -11.17
N TRP A 89 4.14 7.02 -10.14
CA TRP A 89 4.93 7.09 -8.91
C TRP A 89 6.42 6.94 -9.20
N THR A 90 6.79 5.93 -9.98
CA THR A 90 8.18 5.64 -10.34
C THR A 90 8.79 6.82 -11.11
N CYS A 91 8.08 7.33 -12.11
CA CYS A 91 8.50 8.53 -12.85
C CYS A 91 8.66 9.76 -11.94
N GLU A 92 7.80 9.94 -10.94
CA GLU A 92 7.90 11.05 -9.98
C GLU A 92 9.11 10.90 -9.05
N MET A 93 9.37 9.68 -8.56
CA MET A 93 10.53 9.39 -7.71
C MET A 93 11.84 9.55 -8.48
N GLU A 94 11.91 9.10 -9.73
CA GLU A 94 13.09 9.31 -10.58
C GLU A 94 13.37 10.79 -10.83
N LYS A 95 12.33 11.60 -11.07
CA LYS A 95 12.49 13.05 -11.21
C LYS A 95 13.05 13.69 -9.94
N LYS A 96 12.59 13.25 -8.76
CA LYS A 96 13.09 13.74 -7.47
C LYS A 96 14.53 13.29 -7.18
N ALA A 97 14.89 12.07 -7.56
CA ALA A 97 16.27 11.58 -7.44
C ALA A 97 17.22 12.38 -8.35
N LYS A 98 16.79 12.70 -9.56
CA LYS A 98 17.57 13.55 -10.49
C LYS A 98 17.61 15.02 -10.10
N SER A 99 16.70 15.48 -9.24
CA SER A 99 16.74 16.84 -8.69
C SER A 99 17.64 16.99 -7.46
N ILE A 100 18.34 15.92 -7.03
CA ILE A 100 19.45 16.08 -6.09
C ILE A 100 20.45 17.00 -6.79
N PRO A 101 20.77 18.17 -6.22
CA PRO A 101 21.61 19.12 -6.92
C PRO A 101 22.98 18.50 -7.19
N GLU A 102 23.46 18.61 -8.42
CA GLU A 102 24.76 18.12 -8.88
C GLU A 102 25.92 18.61 -7.98
N HIS A 103 25.77 19.76 -7.33
CA HIS A 103 26.73 20.26 -6.35
C HIS A 103 26.86 19.39 -5.10
N VAL A 104 25.80 18.69 -4.65
CA VAL A 104 25.84 17.82 -3.47
C VAL A 104 26.58 16.52 -3.79
N THR A 105 26.39 15.97 -4.99
CA THR A 105 27.10 14.77 -5.44
C THR A 105 28.59 15.04 -5.62
N LEU A 106 28.95 16.20 -6.19
CA LEU A 106 30.35 16.62 -6.34
C LEU A 106 31.09 16.76 -5.00
N ILE A 107 30.41 17.24 -3.95
CA ILE A 107 31.01 17.36 -2.60
C ILE A 107 31.27 15.97 -1.99
N ALA A 108 30.36 15.02 -2.19
CA ALA A 108 30.53 13.65 -1.71
C ALA A 108 31.70 12.94 -2.41
N ASP A 109 31.81 13.10 -3.74
CA ASP A 109 32.87 12.50 -4.54
C ASP A 109 34.24 13.10 -4.21
N ALA A 110 34.33 14.44 -4.07
CA ALA A 110 35.56 15.12 -3.67
C ALA A 110 36.06 14.67 -2.29
N ASN A 111 35.15 14.42 -1.35
CA ASN A 111 35.50 13.91 -0.02
C ASN A 111 36.02 12.47 -0.09
N MET A 112 35.44 11.60 -0.92
CA MET A 112 35.96 10.23 -1.12
C MET A 112 37.36 10.24 -1.74
N GLU A 113 37.60 11.06 -2.76
CA GLU A 113 38.92 11.17 -3.40
C GLU A 113 40.00 11.63 -2.41
N ARG A 114 39.67 12.56 -1.52
CA ARG A 114 40.60 13.01 -0.45
C ARG A 114 40.89 11.89 0.55
N ILE A 115 39.89 11.13 0.95
CA ILE A 115 40.08 9.98 1.86
C ILE A 115 40.97 8.94 1.20
N ILE A 116 40.67 8.54 -0.05
CA ILE A 116 41.46 7.56 -0.80
C ILE A 116 42.91 8.03 -0.96
N THR A 117 43.10 9.29 -1.32
CA THR A 117 44.44 9.88 -1.49
C THR A 117 45.21 9.89 -0.17
N THR A 118 44.55 10.27 0.92
CA THR A 118 45.17 10.27 2.26
C THR A 118 45.56 8.85 2.68
N MET A 119 44.67 7.87 2.47
CA MET A 119 44.96 6.47 2.77
C MET A 119 46.14 5.94 1.96
N LYS A 120 46.21 6.26 0.67
CA LYS A 120 47.36 5.90 -0.19
C LYS A 120 48.65 6.50 0.36
N ILE A 121 48.66 7.80 0.67
CA ILE A 121 49.85 8.49 1.20
C ILE A 121 50.31 7.86 2.52
N MET A 122 49.39 7.57 3.44
CA MET A 122 49.75 6.91 4.70
C MET A 122 50.34 5.51 4.48
N TYR A 123 49.87 4.77 3.46
CA TYR A 123 50.39 3.44 3.11
C TYR A 123 51.78 3.46 2.47
N PHE A 124 52.17 4.57 1.83
CA PHE A 124 53.49 4.72 1.20
C PHE A 124 54.55 5.33 2.12
N ILE A 125 54.15 5.95 3.24
CA ILE A 125 55.06 6.58 4.21
C ILE A 125 55.34 5.65 5.42
N ALA A 126 54.54 4.60 5.60
CA ALA A 126 54.78 3.51 6.57
C ALA A 126 55.72 2.44 6.01
#